data_AF-A0A351C7R3-F1
#
_entry.id   AF-A0A351C7R3-F1
#
_cell.length_a   1.000
_cell.length_b   1.000
_cell.length_c   1.000
_cell.angle_alpha   90.00
_cell.angle_beta   90.00
_cell.angle_gamma   90.00
#
_symmetry.space_group_name_H-M   'P 1'
#
loop_
_entity.id
_entity.type
_entity.pdbx_description
1 polymer ?
#
loop_
_entity_poly.entity_id
_entity_poly.type
_entity_poly.pdbx_seq_one_letter_code
_entity_poly.pdbx_strand_id
1 'polypeptide(L)'
;VSWEKLLFPNNRHPQVLRFAKIRADGKPIIVIATDDGLWAMRNFGGPITRLALEGHFINMISPGAHPGSIIGVDDFTGVFSLNVDQPEVIQMHDFDRPHITGLPDTVTLYQFLFDLHFGYGLLSRKWSTWINDFGGFAVAILSLTGFLAWYLKRKWRRTKTPPQPTRRRLIMTGLYRGHAPVIGILGIVPILYLSITGILFNHILTFIEWGEVREVRRESLPPVWRYQSLEGEIDQVVAFSGEPERMLISTRFGVLETLDGGATWSAEKPLGAQRGQLFRSGEHIFYSTNLRQFFVRRGNQEGWDTMSGLPSIVYDAEFTDAGLFVKNSRGFFKDKGQYAFEVDSLKHPDLEAATLYLFMIEIHTGNVFHKEFRWISDVLTVMGMLMVVTGPILWWRRKW
;
A
#
# COMPACT_ATOMS: atom_id res chain seq x y z
N VAL A 1 11.63 -26.45 -12.19
CA VAL A 1 11.74 -25.68 -10.93
C VAL A 1 10.66 -26.22 -10.01
N SER A 2 11.02 -26.75 -8.85
CA SER A 2 10.07 -27.10 -7.78
C SER A 2 10.00 -25.93 -6.79
N TRP A 3 8.80 -25.63 -6.32
CA TRP A 3 8.56 -24.59 -5.32
C TRP A 3 8.14 -25.25 -4.01
N GLU A 4 8.72 -24.80 -2.90
CA GLU A 4 8.40 -25.29 -1.57
C GLU A 4 7.92 -24.15 -0.69
N LYS A 5 6.94 -24.43 0.18
CA LYS A 5 6.43 -23.44 1.12
C LYS A 5 7.47 -23.19 2.20
N LEU A 6 7.87 -21.93 2.36
CA LEU A 6 8.68 -21.50 3.50
C LEU A 6 7.88 -21.64 4.81
N LEU A 7 8.47 -22.30 5.80
CA LEU A 7 7.85 -22.57 7.09
C LEU A 7 8.46 -21.67 8.16
N PHE A 8 7.60 -20.93 8.87
CA PHE A 8 7.99 -20.20 10.07
C PHE A 8 7.88 -21.10 11.31
N PRO A 9 8.70 -20.87 12.36
CA PRO A 9 8.65 -21.63 13.60
C PRO A 9 7.25 -21.69 14.22
N ASN A 10 6.96 -22.80 14.89
CA ASN A 10 5.70 -23.01 15.64
C ASN A 10 4.43 -22.82 14.79
N ASN A 11 4.49 -23.12 13.48
CA ASN A 11 3.39 -22.90 12.54
C ASN A 11 2.85 -21.46 12.52
N ARG A 12 3.70 -20.47 12.83
CA ARG A 12 3.33 -19.06 12.63
C ARG A 12 3.15 -18.77 11.14
N HIS A 13 2.30 -17.80 10.83
CA HIS A 13 2.01 -17.37 9.46
C HIS A 13 2.04 -15.84 9.35
N PRO A 14 3.17 -15.19 9.70
CA PRO A 14 3.26 -13.75 9.58
C PRO A 14 3.18 -13.35 8.10
N GLN A 15 2.55 -12.21 7.83
CA GLN A 15 2.53 -11.63 6.49
C GLN A 15 3.93 -11.14 6.13
N VAL A 16 4.52 -11.73 5.10
CA VAL A 16 5.84 -11.29 4.60
C VAL A 16 5.67 -10.03 3.76
N LEU A 17 6.40 -8.98 4.15
CA LEU A 17 6.33 -7.65 3.53
C LEU A 17 7.56 -7.39 2.65
N ARG A 18 8.75 -7.78 3.13
CA ARG A 18 10.01 -7.53 2.41
C ARG A 18 11.11 -8.51 2.78
N PHE A 19 12.08 -8.66 1.87
CA PHE A 19 13.34 -9.37 2.11
C PHE A 19 14.52 -8.40 1.98
N ALA A 20 15.51 -8.53 2.87
CA ALA A 20 16.83 -7.95 2.70
C ALA A 20 17.86 -9.07 2.58
N LYS A 21 18.60 -9.06 1.47
CA LYS A 21 19.65 -10.03 1.16
C LYS A 21 20.98 -9.42 1.57
N ILE A 22 21.60 -9.94 2.63
CA ILE A 22 22.86 -9.44 3.15
C ILE A 22 23.90 -10.56 3.25
N ARG A 23 25.15 -10.18 3.52
CA ARG A 23 26.22 -11.10 3.87
C ARG A 23 26.79 -10.71 5.23
N ALA A 24 26.97 -11.70 6.10
CA ALA A 24 27.73 -11.57 7.35
C ALA A 24 28.80 -12.68 7.36
N ASP A 25 30.06 -12.31 7.58
CA ASP A 25 31.22 -13.23 7.51
C ASP A 25 31.27 -14.09 6.24
N GLY A 26 30.94 -13.48 5.10
CA GLY A 26 30.90 -14.15 3.80
C GLY A 26 29.72 -15.11 3.59
N LYS A 27 28.86 -15.33 4.60
CA LYS A 27 27.69 -16.20 4.50
C LYS A 27 26.44 -15.40 4.15
N PRO A 28 25.59 -15.90 3.23
CA PRO A 28 24.34 -15.23 2.88
C PRO A 28 23.32 -15.34 4.02
N ILE A 29 22.69 -14.21 4.34
CA ILE A 29 21.57 -14.14 5.28
C ILE A 29 20.42 -13.43 4.57
N ILE A 30 19.23 -14.01 4.64
CA ILE A 30 17.99 -13.36 4.23
C ILE A 30 17.28 -12.91 5.50
N VAL A 31 17.20 -11.60 5.68
CA VAL A 31 16.32 -11.00 6.68
C VAL A 31 14.95 -10.81 6.06
N ILE A 32 13.91 -11.10 6.82
CA ILE A 32 12.51 -11.11 6.40
C ILE A 32 11.76 -10.13 7.30
N ALA A 33 11.21 -9.08 6.71
CA ALA A 33 10.32 -8.15 7.39
C ALA A 33 8.89 -8.64 7.28
N THR A 34 8.18 -8.57 8.41
CA THR A 34 6.82 -9.06 8.53
C THR A 34 5.94 -8.10 9.33
N ASP A 35 4.65 -8.41 9.39
CA ASP A 35 3.68 -7.77 10.29
C ASP A 35 3.87 -8.13 11.78
N ASP A 36 4.77 -9.07 12.09
CA ASP A 36 5.17 -9.48 13.45
C ASP A 36 6.70 -9.50 13.54
N GLY A 37 7.34 -8.36 13.27
CA GLY A 37 8.76 -8.15 13.47
C GLY A 37 9.68 -8.70 12.37
N LEU A 38 10.93 -8.94 12.77
CA LEU A 38 12.00 -9.40 11.90
C LEU A 38 12.31 -10.88 12.12
N TRP A 39 12.54 -11.57 11.02
CA TRP A 39 13.01 -12.95 10.99
C TRP A 39 14.28 -13.07 10.16
N ALA A 40 15.08 -14.10 10.40
CA ALA A 40 16.29 -14.37 9.66
C ALA A 40 16.35 -15.82 9.21
N MET A 41 16.81 -16.01 7.98
CA MET A 41 17.16 -17.29 7.39
C MET A 41 18.66 -17.25 7.07
N ARG A 42 19.46 -17.94 7.89
CA ARG A 42 20.91 -18.05 7.67
C ARG A 42 21.16 -19.16 6.65
N ASN A 43 21.78 -18.80 5.53
CA ASN A 43 21.88 -19.58 4.29
C ASN A 43 20.51 -19.82 3.61
N PHE A 44 20.51 -19.82 2.28
CA PHE A 44 19.29 -20.05 1.51
C PHE A 44 18.72 -21.45 1.80
N GLY A 45 17.44 -21.53 2.17
CA GLY A 45 16.77 -22.78 2.54
C GLY A 45 17.04 -23.26 3.98
N GLY A 46 17.77 -22.49 4.79
CA GLY A 46 17.94 -22.77 6.22
C GLY A 46 16.66 -22.55 7.04
N PRO A 47 16.66 -22.94 8.33
CA PRO A 47 15.52 -22.66 9.21
C PRO A 47 15.35 -21.15 9.41
N ILE A 48 14.10 -20.70 9.39
CA ILE A 48 13.73 -19.33 9.73
C ILE A 48 13.71 -19.20 11.26
N THR A 49 14.30 -18.14 11.80
CA THR A 49 14.36 -17.86 13.24
C THR A 49 13.96 -16.40 13.52
N ARG A 50 13.39 -16.13 14.70
CA ARG A 50 13.07 -14.76 15.12
C ARG A 50 14.39 -13.99 15.26
N LEU A 51 14.44 -12.79 14.69
CA LEU A 51 15.59 -11.89 14.80
C LEU A 51 15.36 -10.80 15.85
N ALA A 52 14.37 -9.93 15.64
CA ALA A 52 14.10 -8.78 16.51
C ALA A 52 12.67 -8.21 16.31
N LEU A 53 12.32 -7.19 17.09
CA LEU A 53 11.11 -6.35 16.94
C LEU A 53 9.78 -7.15 16.96
N GLU A 54 9.66 -8.14 17.86
CA GLU A 54 8.41 -8.90 18.06
C GLU A 54 7.20 -7.99 18.28
N GLY A 55 6.13 -8.22 17.52
CA GLY A 55 4.89 -7.43 17.59
C GLY A 55 4.91 -6.12 16.80
N HIS A 56 6.01 -5.74 16.15
CA HIS A 56 6.10 -4.54 15.33
C HIS A 56 5.74 -4.82 13.86
N PHE A 57 5.11 -3.87 13.17
CA PHE A 57 4.82 -3.96 11.75
C PHE A 57 5.96 -3.38 10.92
N ILE A 58 6.84 -4.24 10.40
CA ILE A 58 8.01 -3.79 9.65
C ILE A 58 7.69 -3.74 8.17
N ASN A 59 7.30 -2.57 7.66
CA ASN A 59 6.85 -2.41 6.28
C ASN A 59 7.97 -2.53 5.24
N MET A 60 9.21 -2.21 5.61
CA MET A 60 10.34 -2.26 4.69
C MET A 60 11.64 -2.62 5.42
N ILE A 61 12.48 -3.39 4.75
CA ILE A 61 13.90 -3.56 5.08
C ILE A 61 14.75 -3.54 3.81
N SER A 62 15.99 -3.13 3.97
CA SER A 62 17.01 -3.08 2.92
C SER A 62 18.37 -3.39 3.54
N PRO A 63 19.36 -3.87 2.76
CA PRO A 63 20.74 -3.97 3.24
C PRO A 63 21.26 -2.63 3.77
N GLY A 64 21.85 -2.62 4.96
CA GLY A 64 22.38 -1.43 5.62
C GLY A 64 23.73 -0.98 5.05
N ALA A 65 24.28 0.11 5.58
CA ALA A 65 25.55 0.69 5.11
C ALA A 65 26.76 -0.20 5.39
N HIS A 66 26.69 -1.05 6.41
CA HIS A 66 27.78 -1.95 6.80
C HIS A 66 27.45 -3.43 6.49
N PRO A 67 28.45 -4.28 6.23
CA PRO A 67 28.24 -5.73 6.15
C PRO A 67 27.53 -6.27 7.40
N GLY A 68 26.62 -7.22 7.22
CA GLY A 68 25.81 -7.76 8.32
C GLY A 68 24.76 -6.80 8.90
N SER A 69 24.62 -5.56 8.39
CA SER A 69 23.60 -4.63 8.86
C SER A 69 22.39 -4.55 7.91
N ILE A 70 21.26 -4.15 8.47
CA ILE A 70 20.05 -3.78 7.75
C ILE A 70 19.62 -2.38 8.16
N ILE A 71 18.89 -1.73 7.25
CA ILE A 71 18.09 -0.54 7.53
C ILE A 71 16.63 -0.86 7.22
N GLY A 72 15.71 -0.36 8.02
CA GLY A 72 14.29 -0.65 7.84
C GLY A 72 13.39 0.50 8.27
N VAL A 73 12.10 0.32 8.01
CA VAL A 73 11.04 1.24 8.40
C VAL A 73 10.07 0.49 9.30
N ASP A 74 9.77 1.08 10.46
CA ASP A 74 8.77 0.60 11.41
C ASP A 74 7.46 1.40 11.23
N ASP A 75 6.41 0.70 10.81
CA ASP A 75 5.04 1.20 10.66
C ASP A 75 4.93 2.52 9.87
N PHE A 76 5.75 2.69 8.83
CA PHE A 76 5.84 3.90 8.01
C PHE A 76 6.24 5.19 8.77
N THR A 77 6.63 5.06 10.04
CA THR A 77 6.84 6.20 10.96
C THR A 77 8.32 6.47 11.21
N GLY A 78 9.06 5.44 11.64
CA GLY A 78 10.46 5.56 12.03
C GLY A 78 11.36 4.73 11.13
N VAL A 79 12.60 5.20 10.95
CA VAL A 79 13.67 4.41 10.33
C VAL A 79 14.54 3.84 11.42
N PHE A 80 14.96 2.58 11.27
CA PHE A 80 15.87 1.93 12.19
C PHE A 80 17.02 1.27 11.46
N SER A 81 18.13 1.06 12.17
CA SER A 81 19.24 0.24 11.71
C SER A 81 19.59 -0.81 12.77
N LEU A 82 19.99 -1.99 12.30
CA LEU A 82 20.27 -3.13 13.15
C LEU A 82 21.42 -3.94 12.54
N ASN A 83 22.33 -4.42 13.38
CA ASN A 83 23.31 -5.44 13.02
C ASN A 83 22.74 -6.82 13.35
N VAL A 84 22.72 -7.75 12.38
CA VAL A 84 22.10 -9.07 12.56
C VAL A 84 22.82 -9.97 13.57
N ASP A 85 24.07 -9.64 13.92
CA ASP A 85 24.83 -10.36 14.93
C ASP A 85 24.72 -9.70 16.33
N GLN A 86 24.08 -8.52 16.42
CA GLN A 86 23.71 -7.84 17.67
C GLN A 86 22.24 -7.35 17.58
N PRO A 87 21.26 -8.26 17.41
CA PRO A 87 19.88 -7.90 17.11
C PRO A 87 19.18 -7.11 18.23
N GLU A 88 19.71 -7.13 19.45
CA GLU A 88 19.24 -6.35 20.59
C GLU A 88 19.64 -4.86 20.54
N VAL A 89 20.65 -4.50 19.73
CA VAL A 89 21.12 -3.12 19.57
C VAL A 89 20.45 -2.50 18.35
N ILE A 90 19.33 -1.83 18.58
CA ILE A 90 18.54 -1.17 17.52
C ILE A 90 18.79 0.33 17.58
N GLN A 91 19.33 0.89 16.50
CA GLN A 91 19.47 2.33 16.35
C GLN A 91 18.24 2.88 15.66
N MET A 92 17.46 3.70 16.37
CA MET A 92 16.38 4.48 15.77
C MET A 92 16.97 5.78 15.18
N HIS A 93 16.56 6.11 13.97
CA HIS A 93 16.87 7.38 13.32
C HIS A 93 15.69 8.33 13.53
N ASP A 94 15.99 9.51 14.06
CA ASP A 94 14.99 10.53 14.39
C ASP A 94 14.96 11.60 13.29
N PHE A 95 13.76 11.84 12.75
CA PHE A 95 13.51 12.82 11.70
C PHE A 95 12.44 13.84 12.10
N ASP A 96 12.28 14.14 13.39
CA ASP A 96 11.18 14.96 13.93
C ASP A 96 11.03 16.36 13.30
N ARG A 97 12.10 16.90 12.67
CA ARG A 97 12.09 18.20 11.99
C ARG A 97 12.94 18.20 10.72
N PRO A 98 12.53 17.45 9.68
CA PRO A 98 13.35 17.31 8.50
C PRO A 98 13.30 18.62 7.70
N HIS A 99 14.46 19.15 7.30
CA HIS A 99 14.48 20.25 6.35
C HIS A 99 14.40 19.70 4.93
N ILE A 100 13.20 19.71 4.35
CA ILE A 100 12.94 19.15 3.02
C ILE A 100 12.94 20.25 1.96
N THR A 101 13.71 20.04 0.90
CA THR A 101 13.82 20.95 -0.25
C THR A 101 13.51 20.25 -1.56
N GLY A 102 13.15 21.03 -2.58
CA GLY A 102 12.94 20.52 -3.94
C GLY A 102 11.61 19.79 -4.18
N LEU A 103 10.69 19.80 -3.21
CA LEU A 103 9.32 19.31 -3.39
C LEU A 103 8.60 20.11 -4.49
N PRO A 104 7.66 19.49 -5.23
CA PRO A 104 6.90 20.21 -6.24
C PRO A 104 5.87 21.17 -5.62
N ASP A 105 5.58 22.26 -6.32
CA ASP A 105 4.53 23.21 -5.94
C ASP A 105 3.12 22.68 -6.25
N THR A 106 3.03 21.80 -7.24
CA THR A 106 1.80 21.17 -7.69
C THR A 106 1.93 19.65 -7.66
N VAL A 107 0.78 18.97 -7.58
CA VAL A 107 0.68 17.52 -7.83
C VAL A 107 -0.37 17.27 -8.88
N THR A 108 -0.30 16.12 -9.54
CA THR A 108 -1.34 15.74 -10.49
C THR A 108 -2.63 15.39 -9.75
N LEU A 109 -3.76 15.68 -10.38
CA LEU A 109 -5.07 15.31 -9.85
C LEU A 109 -5.20 13.78 -9.76
N TYR A 110 -4.55 13.05 -10.66
CA TYR A 110 -4.39 11.61 -10.57
C TYR A 110 -3.76 11.19 -9.24
N GLN A 111 -2.60 11.74 -8.88
CA GLN A 111 -1.88 11.41 -7.65
C GLN A 111 -2.71 11.71 -6.41
N PHE A 112 -3.37 12.88 -6.37
CA PHE A 112 -4.24 13.25 -5.25
C PHE A 112 -5.40 12.26 -5.05
N LEU A 113 -6.13 11.96 -6.12
CA LEU A 113 -7.29 11.07 -6.06
C LEU A 113 -6.89 9.61 -5.84
N PHE A 114 -5.71 9.20 -6.31
CA PHE A 114 -5.12 7.90 -5.98
C PHE A 114 -4.89 7.77 -4.48
N ASP A 115 -4.14 8.70 -3.90
CA ASP A 115 -3.91 8.69 -2.45
C ASP A 115 -5.21 8.82 -1.66
N LEU A 116 -6.20 9.57 -2.16
CA LEU A 116 -7.52 9.65 -1.53
C LEU A 116 -8.24 8.29 -1.54
N HIS A 117 -8.24 7.59 -2.67
CA HIS A 117 -8.90 6.29 -2.80
C HIS A 117 -8.26 5.22 -1.92
N PHE A 118 -6.93 5.21 -1.83
CA PHE A 118 -6.19 4.24 -1.02
C PHE A 118 -6.08 4.63 0.47
N GLY A 119 -6.62 5.78 0.88
CA GLY A 119 -6.72 6.14 2.29
C GLY A 119 -5.43 6.77 2.81
N TYR A 120 -4.79 7.59 1.99
CA TYR A 120 -3.56 8.33 2.29
C TYR A 120 -3.70 9.85 2.09
N GLY A 121 -4.83 10.32 1.56
CA GLY A 121 -4.96 11.67 1.00
C GLY A 121 -5.56 12.77 1.88
N LEU A 122 -6.13 12.47 3.06
CA LEU A 122 -6.89 13.43 3.88
C LEU A 122 -6.12 13.95 5.11
N LEU A 123 -5.75 13.03 5.99
CA LEU A 123 -5.01 13.25 7.23
C LEU A 123 -3.74 12.38 7.21
N SER A 124 -3.14 12.08 8.36
CA SER A 124 -2.08 11.07 8.46
C SER A 124 -2.50 9.74 7.82
N ARG A 125 -1.53 8.90 7.44
CA ARG A 125 -1.77 7.57 6.88
C ARG A 125 -2.77 6.74 7.70
N LYS A 126 -2.53 6.58 9.01
CA LYS A 126 -3.38 5.78 9.92
C LYS A 126 -4.83 6.28 9.94
N TRP A 127 -5.02 7.58 10.13
CA TRP A 127 -6.36 8.17 10.16
C TRP A 127 -7.07 8.09 8.82
N SER A 128 -6.37 8.36 7.72
CA SER A 128 -6.94 8.29 6.38
C SER A 128 -7.36 6.86 6.02
N THR A 129 -6.55 5.86 6.40
CA THR A 129 -6.88 4.43 6.21
C THR A 129 -8.10 4.05 7.06
N TRP A 130 -8.15 4.49 8.32
CA TRP A 130 -9.31 4.23 9.18
C TRP A 130 -10.61 4.86 8.65
N ILE A 131 -10.56 6.09 8.10
CA ILE A 131 -11.73 6.73 7.48
C ILE A 131 -12.20 5.93 6.26
N ASN A 132 -11.28 5.42 5.46
CA ASN A 132 -11.57 4.54 4.32
C ASN A 132 -12.24 3.24 4.77
N ASP A 133 -11.65 2.55 5.74
CA ASP A 133 -12.18 1.31 6.30
C ASP A 133 -13.57 1.52 6.88
N PHE A 134 -13.76 2.61 7.63
CA PHE A 134 -15.05 3.02 8.13
C PHE A 134 -16.07 3.25 7.00
N GLY A 135 -15.65 3.85 5.87
CA GLY A 135 -16.46 3.96 4.67
C GLY A 135 -16.93 2.61 4.14
N GLY A 136 -16.02 1.64 3.99
CA GLY A 136 -16.34 0.27 3.58
C GLY A 136 -17.31 -0.42 4.55
N PHE A 137 -17.03 -0.34 5.87
CA PHE A 137 -17.92 -0.86 6.90
C PHE A 137 -19.30 -0.20 6.89
N ALA A 138 -19.36 1.12 6.67
CA ALA A 138 -20.60 1.85 6.58
C ALA A 138 -21.46 1.36 5.42
N VAL A 139 -20.89 1.16 4.23
CA VAL A 139 -21.62 0.58 3.08
C VAL A 139 -22.17 -0.80 3.41
N ALA A 140 -21.37 -1.66 4.05
CA ALA A 140 -21.79 -3.00 4.43
C ALA A 140 -22.96 -2.98 5.45
N ILE A 141 -22.84 -2.15 6.49
CA ILE A 141 -23.88 -2.01 7.52
C ILE A 141 -25.15 -1.41 6.90
N LEU A 142 -25.05 -0.36 6.09
CA LEU A 142 -26.20 0.25 5.43
C LEU A 142 -26.94 -0.77 4.54
N SER A 143 -26.19 -1.53 3.74
CA SER A 143 -26.75 -2.56 2.87
C SER A 143 -27.45 -3.66 3.67
N LEU A 144 -26.79 -4.18 4.72
CA LEU A 144 -27.33 -5.25 5.55
C LEU A 144 -28.56 -4.80 6.34
N THR A 145 -28.49 -3.65 6.99
CA THR A 145 -29.60 -3.11 7.80
C THR A 145 -30.81 -2.75 6.94
N GLY A 146 -30.59 -2.19 5.74
CA GLY A 146 -31.64 -1.93 4.76
C GLY A 146 -32.31 -3.22 4.28
N PHE A 147 -31.50 -4.22 3.90
CA PHE A 147 -31.99 -5.52 3.49
C PHE A 147 -32.77 -6.23 4.60
N LEU A 148 -32.23 -6.28 5.82
CA LEU A 148 -32.91 -6.91 6.96
C LEU A 148 -34.23 -6.20 7.29
N ALA A 149 -34.26 -4.87 7.25
CA ALA A 149 -35.49 -4.10 7.46
C ALA A 149 -36.57 -4.46 6.44
N TRP A 150 -36.19 -4.64 5.17
CA TRP A 150 -37.10 -5.09 4.11
C TRP A 150 -37.52 -6.56 4.29
N TYR A 151 -36.55 -7.46 4.47
CA TYR A 151 -36.75 -8.90 4.56
C TYR A 151 -37.63 -9.27 5.76
N LEU A 152 -37.35 -8.72 6.94
CA LEU A 152 -38.12 -9.01 8.15
C LEU A 152 -39.56 -8.50 8.04
N LYS A 153 -39.80 -7.30 7.48
CA LYS A 153 -41.15 -6.82 7.20
C LYS A 153 -41.91 -7.78 6.29
N ARG A 154 -41.28 -8.25 5.22
CA ARG A 154 -41.88 -9.19 4.27
C ARG A 154 -42.15 -10.55 4.91
N LYS A 155 -41.20 -11.08 5.68
CA LYS A 155 -41.32 -12.36 6.40
C LYS A 155 -42.45 -12.33 7.42
N TRP A 156 -42.51 -11.30 8.27
CA TRP A 156 -43.55 -11.19 9.30
C TRP A 156 -44.96 -11.03 8.72
N ARG A 157 -45.11 -10.41 7.54
CA ARG A 157 -46.40 -10.36 6.83
C ARG A 157 -46.88 -11.73 6.33
N ARG A 158 -45.95 -12.67 6.10
CA ARG A 158 -46.22 -14.02 5.57
C ARG A 158 -46.24 -15.11 6.64
N THR A 159 -45.82 -14.79 7.86
CA THR A 159 -45.72 -15.78 8.96
C THR A 159 -47.04 -15.82 9.72
N LYS A 160 -47.58 -17.03 9.98
CA LYS A 160 -48.84 -17.20 10.72
C LYS A 160 -48.76 -16.67 12.15
N THR A 161 -47.61 -16.83 12.80
CA THR A 161 -47.31 -16.37 14.17
C THR A 161 -46.13 -15.40 14.16
N PRO A 162 -46.33 -14.12 13.77
CA PRO A 162 -45.26 -13.14 13.79
C PRO A 162 -44.83 -12.82 15.24
N PRO A 163 -43.62 -12.28 15.46
CA PRO A 163 -43.19 -11.85 16.78
C PRO A 163 -44.13 -10.78 17.35
N GLN A 164 -44.18 -10.67 18.68
CA GLN A 164 -45.00 -9.67 19.37
C GLN A 164 -44.75 -8.24 18.83
N PRO A 165 -45.78 -7.37 18.79
CA PRO A 165 -45.66 -6.02 18.24
C PRO A 165 -44.54 -5.18 18.87
N THR A 166 -44.33 -5.31 20.18
CA THR A 166 -43.27 -4.64 20.94
C THR A 166 -41.88 -5.04 20.44
N ARG A 167 -41.62 -6.35 20.31
CA ARG A 167 -40.36 -6.89 19.78
C ARG A 167 -40.12 -6.48 18.32
N ARG A 168 -41.16 -6.46 17.50
CA ARG A 168 -41.08 -5.97 16.11
C ARG A 168 -40.70 -4.49 16.05
N ARG A 169 -41.32 -3.65 16.88
CA ARG A 169 -41.01 -2.22 16.98
C ARG A 169 -39.57 -2.01 17.43
N LEU A 170 -39.11 -2.76 18.44
CA LEU A 170 -37.73 -2.68 18.93
C LEU A 170 -36.72 -3.00 17.81
N ILE A 171 -36.87 -4.15 17.14
CA ILE A 171 -35.97 -4.56 16.04
C ILE A 171 -35.96 -3.53 14.92
N MET A 172 -37.14 -3.07 14.47
CA MET A 172 -37.23 -2.09 13.38
C MET A 172 -36.65 -0.74 13.76
N THR A 173 -36.84 -0.30 15.00
CA THR A 173 -36.26 0.96 15.51
C THR A 173 -34.75 0.84 15.60
N GLY A 174 -34.22 -0.30 16.06
CA GLY A 174 -32.77 -0.57 16.09
C GLY A 174 -32.15 -0.56 14.70
N LEU A 175 -32.72 -1.32 13.75
CA LEU A 175 -32.26 -1.33 12.36
C LEU A 175 -32.31 0.08 11.75
N TYR A 176 -33.38 0.82 12.00
CA TYR A 176 -33.54 2.18 11.49
C TYR A 176 -32.51 3.15 12.09
N ARG A 177 -32.32 3.14 13.41
CA ARG A 177 -31.35 4.01 14.09
C ARG A 177 -29.91 3.71 13.70
N GLY A 178 -29.56 2.44 13.55
CA GLY A 178 -28.24 2.03 13.04
C GLY A 178 -28.04 2.50 11.60
N HIS A 179 -29.05 2.32 10.74
CA HIS A 179 -28.98 2.65 9.32
C HIS A 179 -28.93 4.17 9.06
N ALA A 180 -29.92 4.95 9.53
CA ALA A 180 -30.10 6.33 9.06
C ALA A 180 -29.29 7.39 9.86
N PRO A 181 -29.56 7.65 11.15
CA PRO A 181 -28.92 8.75 11.85
C PRO A 181 -27.48 8.47 12.32
N VAL A 182 -27.11 7.21 12.58
CA VAL A 182 -25.76 6.89 13.09
C VAL A 182 -24.80 6.64 11.94
N ILE A 183 -24.93 5.50 11.26
CA ILE A 183 -23.98 5.12 10.20
C ILE A 183 -24.24 5.92 8.92
N GLY A 184 -25.50 6.20 8.61
CA GLY A 184 -25.87 6.96 7.42
C GLY A 184 -25.27 8.37 7.38
N ILE A 185 -25.30 9.11 8.50
CA ILE A 185 -24.75 10.48 8.57
C ILE A 185 -23.21 10.46 8.64
N LEU A 186 -22.64 9.63 9.52
CA LEU A 186 -21.18 9.53 9.66
C LEU A 186 -20.53 9.00 8.37
N GLY A 187 -21.22 8.12 7.65
CA GLY A 187 -20.75 7.51 6.41
C GLY A 187 -20.83 8.41 5.18
N ILE A 188 -21.52 9.57 5.21
CA ILE A 188 -21.75 10.39 4.00
C ILE A 188 -20.44 10.73 3.30
N VAL A 189 -19.54 11.38 4.03
CA VAL A 189 -18.27 11.86 3.48
C VAL A 189 -17.43 10.70 2.94
N PRO A 190 -17.11 9.65 3.73
CA PRO A 190 -16.28 8.54 3.24
C PRO A 190 -16.91 7.77 2.10
N ILE A 191 -18.22 7.50 2.14
CA ILE A 191 -18.89 6.79 1.05
C ILE A 191 -18.85 7.60 -0.24
N LEU A 192 -19.10 8.92 -0.18
CA LEU A 192 -19.14 9.75 -1.37
C LEU A 192 -17.78 9.84 -2.07
N TYR A 193 -16.69 10.14 -1.35
CA TYR A 193 -15.40 10.24 -2.03
C TYR A 193 -14.88 8.87 -2.48
N LEU A 194 -15.11 7.79 -1.71
CA LEU A 194 -14.74 6.44 -2.14
C LEU A 194 -15.52 6.01 -3.39
N SER A 195 -16.79 6.38 -3.48
CA SER A 195 -17.63 6.13 -4.66
C SER A 195 -17.13 6.91 -5.89
N ILE A 196 -16.85 8.20 -5.72
CA ILE A 196 -16.35 9.06 -6.81
C ILE A 196 -15.00 8.55 -7.31
N THR A 197 -14.06 8.32 -6.39
CA THR A 197 -12.73 7.82 -6.74
C THR A 197 -12.80 6.40 -7.32
N GLY A 198 -13.66 5.53 -6.78
CA GLY A 198 -13.85 4.16 -7.28
C GLY A 198 -14.32 4.09 -8.73
N ILE A 199 -15.26 4.96 -9.14
CA ILE A 199 -15.68 5.06 -10.56
C ILE A 199 -14.49 5.47 -11.44
N LEU A 200 -13.67 6.41 -10.99
CA LEU A 200 -12.48 6.83 -11.73
C LEU A 200 -11.47 5.67 -11.88
N PHE A 201 -11.29 4.87 -10.82
CA PHE A 201 -10.41 3.69 -10.84
C PHE A 201 -10.94 2.53 -11.69
N ASN A 202 -12.26 2.36 -11.83
CA ASN A 202 -12.84 1.40 -12.78
C ASN A 202 -12.49 1.69 -14.24
N HIS A 203 -12.13 2.95 -14.54
CA HIS A 203 -11.71 3.43 -15.86
C HIS A 203 -10.28 3.99 -15.82
N ILE A 204 -9.40 3.28 -15.09
CA ILE A 204 -8.06 3.75 -14.73
C ILE A 204 -7.24 4.32 -15.89
N LEU A 205 -7.30 3.74 -17.10
CA LEU A 205 -6.52 4.23 -18.24
C LEU A 205 -6.96 5.64 -18.66
N THR A 206 -8.27 5.84 -18.85
CA THR A 206 -8.85 7.14 -19.17
C THR A 206 -8.64 8.14 -18.03
N PHE A 207 -8.72 7.65 -16.79
CA PHE A 207 -8.51 8.49 -15.62
C PHE A 207 -7.06 8.96 -15.46
N ILE A 208 -6.08 8.09 -15.71
CA ILE A 208 -4.65 8.46 -15.73
C ILE A 208 -4.45 9.59 -16.74
N GLU A 209 -4.84 9.39 -18.00
CA GLU A 209 -4.68 10.40 -19.07
C GLU A 209 -5.32 11.76 -18.71
N TRP A 210 -6.52 11.72 -18.12
CA TRP A 210 -7.23 12.94 -17.72
C TRP A 210 -6.64 13.61 -16.47
N GLY A 211 -6.19 12.82 -15.49
CA GLY A 211 -5.76 13.28 -14.18
C GLY A 211 -4.29 13.73 -14.16
N GLU A 212 -3.45 13.17 -15.02
CA GLU A 212 -2.03 13.53 -15.13
C GLU A 212 -1.82 14.93 -15.72
N VAL A 213 -2.64 15.30 -16.71
CA VAL A 213 -2.55 16.63 -17.36
C VAL A 213 -3.14 17.77 -16.52
N ARG A 214 -3.69 17.45 -15.34
CA ARG A 214 -4.31 18.41 -14.43
C ARG A 214 -3.52 18.51 -13.15
N GLU A 215 -3.07 19.71 -12.86
CA GLU A 215 -2.31 20.00 -11.66
C GLU A 215 -3.16 20.71 -10.62
N VAL A 216 -2.94 20.37 -9.35
CA VAL A 216 -3.53 21.02 -8.19
C VAL A 216 -2.41 21.55 -7.32
N ARG A 217 -2.56 22.79 -6.84
CA ARG A 217 -1.57 23.40 -5.97
C ARG A 217 -1.52 22.69 -4.62
N ARG A 218 -0.33 22.31 -4.18
CA ARG A 218 -0.11 21.58 -2.93
C ARG A 218 -0.62 22.33 -1.70
N GLU A 219 -0.56 23.66 -1.72
CA GLU A 219 -1.11 24.54 -0.67
C GLU A 219 -2.63 24.41 -0.46
N SER A 220 -3.37 24.07 -1.52
CA SER A 220 -4.82 23.89 -1.51
C SER A 220 -5.28 22.49 -1.08
N LEU A 221 -4.34 21.56 -0.95
CA LEU A 221 -4.61 20.18 -0.56
C LEU A 221 -4.65 20.02 0.98
N PRO A 222 -5.21 18.90 1.47
CA PRO A 222 -5.27 18.61 2.90
C PRO A 222 -3.88 18.64 3.57
N PRO A 223 -3.79 18.86 4.90
CA PRO A 223 -2.52 19.10 5.60
C PRO A 223 -1.44 18.05 5.37
N VAL A 224 -1.81 16.79 5.12
CA VAL A 224 -0.86 15.71 4.83
C VAL A 224 0.01 15.99 3.60
N TRP A 225 -0.48 16.77 2.64
CA TRP A 225 0.26 17.18 1.44
C TRP A 225 1.26 18.31 1.69
N ARG A 226 1.26 18.90 2.90
CA ARG A 226 2.19 19.98 3.25
C ARG A 226 3.54 19.47 3.74
N TYR A 227 3.67 18.18 4.08
CA TYR A 227 4.90 17.53 4.51
C TYR A 227 5.58 18.23 5.70
N GLN A 228 4.79 18.46 6.76
CA GLN A 228 5.31 19.01 8.02
C GLN A 228 6.07 17.98 8.87
N SER A 229 5.89 16.69 8.55
CA SER A 229 6.57 15.54 9.17
C SER A 229 6.73 14.45 8.11
N LEU A 230 7.75 13.59 8.26
CA LEU A 230 7.91 12.36 7.49
C LEU A 230 7.17 11.16 8.12
N GLU A 231 6.59 11.32 9.30
CA GLU A 231 5.83 10.28 9.98
C GLU A 231 4.62 9.83 9.13
N GLY A 232 4.57 8.54 8.81
CA GLY A 232 3.54 7.94 7.95
C GLY A 232 3.81 8.09 6.46
N GLU A 233 4.89 8.76 6.06
CA GLU A 233 5.24 9.07 4.67
C GLU A 233 6.41 8.23 4.13
N ILE A 234 7.17 7.56 5.01
CA ILE A 234 8.33 6.76 4.62
C ILE A 234 7.83 5.39 4.20
N ASP A 235 7.62 5.19 2.91
CA ASP A 235 7.22 3.89 2.37
C ASP A 235 8.40 2.91 2.40
N GLN A 236 9.58 3.40 1.99
CA GLN A 236 10.77 2.58 1.81
C GLN A 236 12.04 3.36 2.11
N VAL A 237 13.11 2.65 2.47
CA VAL A 237 14.42 3.21 2.78
C VAL A 237 15.54 2.36 2.17
N VAL A 238 16.58 3.03 1.69
CA VAL A 238 17.82 2.42 1.19
C VAL A 238 19.01 3.19 1.75
N ALA A 239 19.97 2.46 2.33
CA ALA A 239 21.27 2.99 2.73
C ALA A 239 22.34 2.74 1.64
N PHE A 240 23.37 3.58 1.64
CA PHE A 240 24.52 3.43 0.75
C PHE A 240 25.63 2.63 1.43
N SER A 241 26.27 1.75 0.66
CA SER A 241 27.38 0.93 1.15
C SER A 241 28.53 1.85 1.58
N GLY A 242 28.95 1.75 2.84
CA GLY A 242 30.03 2.56 3.41
C GLY A 242 29.65 3.99 3.83
N GLU A 243 28.42 4.43 3.61
CA GLU A 243 27.95 5.79 3.91
C GLU A 243 26.71 5.74 4.82
N PRO A 244 26.87 5.58 6.14
CA PRO A 244 25.74 5.37 7.07
C PRO A 244 24.81 6.59 7.20
N GLU A 245 25.30 7.79 6.93
CA GLU A 245 24.52 9.03 6.97
C GLU A 245 23.75 9.29 5.67
N ARG A 246 24.14 8.63 4.58
CA ARG A 246 23.50 8.80 3.28
C ARG A 246 22.39 7.78 3.08
N MET A 247 21.20 8.27 2.78
CA MET A 247 20.01 7.43 2.60
C MET A 247 19.10 7.97 1.51
N LEU A 248 18.37 7.07 0.86
CA LEU A 248 17.21 7.39 0.04
C LEU A 248 15.96 6.89 0.74
N ILE A 249 14.90 7.69 0.75
CA ILE A 249 13.56 7.26 1.14
C ILE A 249 12.58 7.45 -0.02
N SER A 250 11.66 6.50 -0.19
CA SER A 250 10.51 6.70 -1.07
C SER A 250 9.33 7.20 -0.27
N THR A 251 8.65 8.19 -0.81
CA THR A 251 7.54 8.87 -0.16
C THR A 251 6.43 9.19 -1.18
N ARG A 252 5.34 9.85 -0.76
CA ARG A 252 4.27 10.24 -1.70
C ARG A 252 4.74 11.16 -2.82
N PHE A 253 5.78 11.97 -2.57
CA PHE A 253 6.36 12.91 -3.53
C PHE A 253 7.57 12.35 -4.29
N GLY A 254 7.71 11.03 -4.35
CA GLY A 254 8.86 10.39 -4.96
C GLY A 254 10.00 10.17 -3.97
N VAL A 255 11.23 10.20 -4.47
CA VAL A 255 12.41 9.86 -3.68
C VAL A 255 13.04 11.11 -3.09
N LEU A 256 13.38 11.04 -1.80
CA LEU A 256 14.18 12.04 -1.11
C LEU A 256 15.55 11.44 -0.77
N GLU A 257 16.61 12.20 -0.97
CA GLU A 257 17.98 11.87 -0.58
C GLU A 257 18.41 12.72 0.61
N THR A 258 19.12 12.10 1.56
CA THR A 258 19.85 12.79 2.63
C THR A 258 21.32 12.38 2.57
N LEU A 259 22.19 13.30 2.98
CA LEU A 259 23.64 13.10 3.11
C LEU A 259 24.13 13.28 4.55
N ASP A 260 23.23 13.62 5.48
CA ASP A 260 23.56 14.08 6.84
C ASP A 260 22.72 13.36 7.91
N GLY A 261 22.40 12.08 7.66
CA GLY A 261 21.68 11.25 8.61
C GLY A 261 20.19 11.61 8.76
N GLY A 262 19.64 12.35 7.79
CA GLY A 262 18.23 12.74 7.75
C GLY A 262 17.91 14.12 8.33
N ALA A 263 18.92 14.94 8.62
CA ALA A 263 18.71 16.33 9.05
C ALA A 263 18.19 17.19 7.89
N THR A 264 18.74 17.00 6.68
CA THR A 264 18.28 17.62 5.44
C THR A 264 17.91 16.59 4.40
N TRP A 265 16.88 16.90 3.62
CA TRP A 265 16.37 16.05 2.54
C TRP A 265 16.19 16.86 1.26
N SER A 266 16.63 16.32 0.14
CA SER A 266 16.42 16.89 -1.18
C SER A 266 15.67 15.93 -2.08
N ALA A 267 14.66 16.42 -2.80
CA ALA A 267 13.95 15.61 -3.78
C ALA A 267 14.83 15.26 -4.99
N GLU A 268 14.81 13.98 -5.37
CA GLU A 268 15.46 13.45 -6.57
C GLU A 268 14.65 13.83 -7.82
N LYS A 269 14.79 15.08 -8.27
CA LYS A 269 14.04 15.65 -9.40
C LYS A 269 14.00 14.78 -10.66
N PRO A 270 15.09 14.11 -11.09
CA PRO A 270 15.06 13.26 -12.29
C PRO A 270 14.04 12.12 -12.24
N LEU A 271 13.64 11.69 -11.03
CA LEU A 271 12.69 10.61 -10.82
C LEU A 271 11.22 11.06 -10.84
N GLY A 272 10.99 12.38 -10.91
CA GLY A 272 9.66 12.97 -10.80
C GLY A 272 9.08 12.87 -9.38
N ALA A 273 7.83 13.29 -9.23
CA ALA A 273 7.16 13.45 -7.94
C ALA A 273 6.09 12.38 -7.65
N GLN A 274 6.32 11.15 -8.09
CA GLN A 274 5.35 10.05 -7.94
C GLN A 274 5.83 9.05 -6.92
N ARG A 275 4.93 8.53 -6.08
CA ARG A 275 5.17 7.39 -5.20
C ARG A 275 5.58 6.14 -6.01
N GLY A 276 6.50 5.34 -5.49
CA GLY A 276 7.05 4.19 -6.21
C GLY A 276 7.63 3.09 -5.32
N GLN A 277 8.29 2.12 -5.96
CA GLN A 277 9.09 1.06 -5.33
C GLN A 277 10.57 1.38 -5.49
N LEU A 278 11.21 1.71 -4.37
CA LEU A 278 12.63 1.92 -4.10
C LEU A 278 13.21 0.72 -3.32
N PHE A 279 14.28 0.13 -3.84
CA PHE A 279 15.01 -0.91 -3.12
C PHE A 279 16.44 -1.07 -3.63
N ARG A 280 17.28 -1.74 -2.83
CA ARG A 280 18.67 -2.06 -3.18
C ARG A 280 18.86 -3.56 -3.42
N SER A 281 19.60 -3.91 -4.46
CA SER A 281 20.10 -5.25 -4.72
C SER A 281 21.56 -5.20 -5.14
N GLY A 282 22.44 -5.75 -4.30
CA GLY A 282 23.89 -5.56 -4.41
C GLY A 282 24.27 -4.08 -4.35
N GLU A 283 25.03 -3.64 -5.35
CA GLU A 283 25.45 -2.24 -5.51
C GLU A 283 24.45 -1.40 -6.32
N HIS A 284 23.28 -1.92 -6.68
CA HIS A 284 22.30 -1.20 -7.49
C HIS A 284 21.05 -0.84 -6.69
N ILE A 285 20.57 0.38 -6.92
CA ILE A 285 19.34 0.91 -6.36
C ILE A 285 18.35 1.04 -7.50
N PHE A 286 17.16 0.48 -7.30
CA PHE A 286 16.09 0.47 -8.28
C PHE A 286 14.96 1.37 -7.81
N TYR A 287 14.39 2.13 -8.74
CA TYR A 287 13.18 2.90 -8.50
C TYR A 287 12.16 2.69 -9.62
N SER A 288 10.91 2.42 -9.27
CA SER A 288 9.84 2.28 -10.28
C SER A 288 8.49 2.80 -9.81
N THR A 289 7.71 3.39 -10.70
CA THR A 289 6.45 4.07 -10.35
C THR A 289 5.23 3.45 -11.03
N ASN A 290 4.03 3.80 -10.54
CA ASN A 290 2.77 3.39 -11.18
C ASN A 290 2.59 3.99 -12.58
N LEU A 291 3.35 5.05 -12.90
CA LEU A 291 3.36 5.68 -14.23
C LEU A 291 4.33 5.01 -15.21
N ARG A 292 4.80 3.80 -14.89
CA ARG A 292 5.72 3.01 -15.72
C ARG A 292 7.04 3.73 -16.01
N GLN A 293 7.51 4.51 -15.04
CA GLN A 293 8.86 5.02 -15.05
C GLN A 293 9.73 4.04 -14.26
N PHE A 294 10.90 3.72 -14.81
CA PHE A 294 11.78 2.68 -14.28
C PHE A 294 13.21 3.17 -14.31
N PHE A 295 13.86 3.17 -13.16
CA PHE A 295 15.19 3.73 -12.98
C PHE A 295 16.08 2.78 -12.20
N VAL A 296 17.38 2.86 -12.50
CA VAL A 296 18.43 2.17 -11.76
C VAL A 296 19.63 3.08 -11.60
N ARG A 297 20.26 3.03 -10.42
CA ARG A 297 21.50 3.74 -10.11
C ARG A 297 22.48 2.76 -9.49
N ARG A 298 23.75 2.87 -9.86
CA ARG A 298 24.82 2.04 -9.29
C ARG A 298 25.52 2.80 -8.17
N GLY A 299 25.31 2.36 -6.93
CA GLY A 299 25.99 2.87 -5.73
C GLY A 299 26.02 4.40 -5.70
N ASN A 300 27.23 4.94 -5.65
CA ASN A 300 27.49 6.37 -5.54
C ASN A 300 27.58 7.12 -6.88
N GLN A 301 27.24 6.46 -7.99
CA GLN A 301 27.15 7.13 -9.28
C GLN A 301 26.17 8.31 -9.21
N GLU A 302 26.55 9.44 -9.78
CA GLU A 302 25.65 10.56 -9.98
C GLU A 302 24.65 10.23 -11.10
N GLY A 303 23.36 10.37 -10.80
CA GLY A 303 22.28 10.17 -11.76
C GLY A 303 21.69 8.77 -11.82
N TRP A 304 20.68 8.63 -12.66
CA TRP A 304 19.86 7.44 -12.81
C TRP A 304 19.76 7.01 -14.28
N ASP A 305 20.00 5.74 -14.54
CA ASP A 305 19.75 5.13 -15.83
C ASP A 305 18.28 4.71 -15.94
N THR A 306 17.71 4.79 -17.14
CA THR A 306 16.33 4.35 -17.40
C THR A 306 16.32 2.86 -17.77
N MET A 307 15.36 2.11 -17.21
CA MET A 307 15.11 0.74 -17.58
C MET A 307 13.97 0.64 -18.60
N SER A 308 14.04 -0.30 -19.52
CA SER A 308 13.02 -0.50 -20.58
C SER A 308 12.55 -1.95 -20.67
N GLY A 309 11.43 -2.18 -21.37
CA GLY A 309 10.87 -3.53 -21.56
C GLY A 309 10.08 -4.10 -20.39
N LEU A 310 9.82 -3.29 -19.35
CA LEU A 310 9.06 -3.68 -18.16
C LEU A 310 7.59 -3.22 -18.24
N PRO A 311 6.61 -4.13 -18.02
CA PRO A 311 5.19 -3.79 -18.13
C PRO A 311 4.59 -3.17 -16.85
N SER A 312 5.29 -3.22 -15.72
CA SER A 312 4.78 -2.81 -14.40
C SER A 312 5.90 -2.64 -13.38
N ILE A 313 5.59 -2.00 -12.25
CA ILE A 313 6.45 -1.79 -11.07
C ILE A 313 7.31 -3.01 -10.74
N VAL A 314 8.60 -2.75 -10.49
CA VAL A 314 9.58 -3.77 -10.07
C VAL A 314 9.52 -3.93 -8.56
N TYR A 315 9.34 -5.16 -8.09
CA TYR A 315 9.29 -5.49 -6.67
C TYR A 315 10.62 -5.99 -6.12
N ASP A 316 11.43 -6.69 -6.92
CA ASP A 316 12.73 -7.20 -6.52
C ASP A 316 13.65 -7.36 -7.74
N ALA A 317 14.95 -7.42 -7.49
CA ALA A 317 15.98 -7.67 -8.48
C ALA A 317 17.08 -8.56 -7.90
N GLU A 318 17.70 -9.38 -8.75
CA GLU A 318 18.81 -10.24 -8.37
C GLU A 318 19.86 -10.29 -9.47
N PHE A 319 21.13 -10.13 -9.08
CA PHE A 319 22.26 -10.40 -9.96
C PHE A 319 22.68 -11.86 -9.80
N THR A 320 22.65 -12.61 -10.91
CA THR A 320 23.04 -14.02 -10.97
C THR A 320 24.16 -14.20 -11.98
N ASP A 321 24.77 -15.40 -12.01
CA ASP A 321 25.74 -15.77 -13.06
C ASP A 321 25.14 -15.69 -14.48
N ALA A 322 23.81 -15.81 -14.59
CA ALA A 322 23.09 -15.73 -15.85
C ALA A 322 22.70 -14.28 -16.24
N GLY A 323 22.99 -13.29 -15.39
CA GLY A 323 22.66 -11.87 -15.59
C GLY A 323 21.72 -11.31 -14.51
N LEU A 324 21.26 -10.08 -14.74
CA LEU A 324 20.30 -9.37 -13.90
C LEU A 324 18.86 -9.83 -14.19
N PHE A 325 18.17 -10.26 -13.15
CA PHE A 325 16.75 -10.57 -13.19
C PHE A 325 15.98 -9.55 -12.35
N VAL A 326 14.80 -9.17 -12.82
CA VAL A 326 13.84 -8.36 -12.07
C VAL A 326 12.48 -9.05 -12.02
N LYS A 327 11.76 -8.86 -10.91
CA LYS A 327 10.43 -9.44 -10.68
C LYS A 327 9.40 -8.33 -10.57
N ASN A 328 8.30 -8.47 -11.30
CA ASN A 328 7.10 -7.64 -11.13
C ASN A 328 5.85 -8.53 -10.98
N SER A 329 4.65 -7.95 -11.11
CA SER A 329 3.38 -8.70 -11.02
C SER A 329 3.06 -9.53 -12.26
N ARG A 330 3.78 -9.33 -13.36
CA ARG A 330 3.58 -10.01 -14.66
C ARG A 330 4.53 -11.18 -14.88
N GLY A 331 5.57 -11.32 -14.06
CA GLY A 331 6.54 -12.40 -14.19
C GLY A 331 7.94 -11.99 -13.78
N PHE A 332 8.88 -12.79 -14.25
CA PHE A 332 10.31 -12.53 -14.19
C PHE A 332 10.79 -11.98 -15.53
N PHE A 333 11.73 -11.05 -15.46
CA PHE A 333 12.28 -10.40 -16.62
C PHE A 333 13.80 -10.42 -16.52
N LYS A 334 14.46 -10.70 -17.64
CA LYS A 334 15.91 -10.80 -17.74
C LYS A 334 16.45 -9.62 -18.53
N ASP A 335 17.54 -9.03 -18.04
CA ASP A 335 18.28 -8.00 -18.75
C ASP A 335 18.99 -8.59 -19.97
N LYS A 336 18.82 -7.95 -21.13
CA LYS A 336 19.53 -8.26 -22.38
C LYS A 336 20.76 -7.36 -22.59
N GLY A 337 21.02 -6.46 -21.65
CA GLY A 337 22.07 -5.47 -21.67
C GLY A 337 21.50 -4.04 -21.63
N GLN A 338 22.27 -3.13 -21.03
CA GLN A 338 21.88 -1.72 -20.87
C GLN A 338 20.52 -1.53 -20.18
N TYR A 339 20.17 -2.43 -19.24
CA TYR A 339 18.91 -2.39 -18.51
C TYR A 339 17.66 -2.47 -19.41
N ALA A 340 17.78 -3.20 -20.52
CA ALA A 340 16.67 -3.52 -21.42
C ALA A 340 16.18 -4.94 -21.13
N PHE A 341 14.93 -5.05 -20.65
CA PHE A 341 14.41 -6.30 -20.11
C PHE A 341 13.46 -7.02 -21.09
N GLU A 342 13.49 -8.34 -21.06
CA GLU A 342 12.48 -9.19 -21.69
C GLU A 342 11.88 -10.20 -20.71
N VAL A 343 10.70 -10.73 -21.06
CA VAL A 343 10.07 -11.79 -20.28
C VAL A 343 10.97 -13.02 -20.26
N ASP A 344 11.26 -13.52 -19.07
CA ASP A 344 11.97 -14.77 -18.88
C ASP A 344 11.01 -15.95 -18.78
N SER A 345 11.50 -17.15 -19.10
CA SER A 345 10.74 -18.40 -19.02
C SER A 345 10.46 -18.89 -17.58
N LEU A 346 11.10 -18.29 -16.57
CA LEU A 346 10.89 -18.63 -15.17
C LEU A 346 9.42 -18.42 -14.78
N LYS A 347 8.76 -19.52 -14.37
CA LYS A 347 7.35 -19.51 -13.97
C LYS A 347 7.20 -19.30 -12.47
N HIS A 348 6.15 -18.59 -12.08
CA HIS A 348 5.67 -18.58 -10.70
C HIS A 348 5.29 -19.99 -10.22
N PRO A 349 5.25 -20.23 -8.89
CA PRO A 349 4.63 -21.43 -8.37
C PRO A 349 3.18 -21.53 -8.85
N ASP A 350 2.78 -22.72 -9.26
CA ASP A 350 1.36 -23.02 -9.42
C ASP A 350 0.73 -23.00 -8.02
N LEU A 351 -0.06 -21.96 -7.75
CA LEU A 351 -0.78 -21.83 -6.50
C LEU A 351 -2.11 -22.57 -6.62
N GLU A 352 -2.33 -23.59 -5.78
CA GLU A 352 -3.60 -24.34 -5.75
C GLU A 352 -4.78 -23.49 -5.27
N ALA A 353 -4.50 -22.37 -4.59
CA ALA A 353 -5.51 -21.46 -4.08
C ALA A 353 -5.00 -20.01 -4.02
N ALA A 354 -5.91 -19.06 -4.27
CA ALA A 354 -5.70 -17.65 -3.99
C ALA A 354 -5.92 -17.36 -2.50
N THR A 355 -5.26 -16.32 -1.97
CA THR A 355 -5.58 -15.83 -0.62
C THR A 355 -6.97 -15.18 -0.61
N LEU A 356 -7.63 -15.17 0.54
CA LEU A 356 -8.91 -14.47 0.71
C LEU A 356 -8.81 -12.99 0.29
N TYR A 357 -7.67 -12.35 0.58
CA TYR A 357 -7.38 -10.98 0.16
C TYR A 357 -7.39 -10.82 -1.37
N LEU A 358 -6.67 -11.68 -2.10
CA LEU A 358 -6.65 -11.63 -3.57
C LEU A 358 -8.05 -11.88 -4.15
N PHE A 359 -8.78 -12.84 -3.59
CA PHE A 359 -10.17 -13.10 -3.97
C PHE A 359 -11.08 -11.89 -3.72
N MET A 360 -10.95 -11.23 -2.57
CA MET A 360 -11.70 -10.01 -2.25
C MET A 360 -11.35 -8.86 -3.20
N ILE A 361 -10.09 -8.72 -3.61
CA ILE A 361 -9.69 -7.75 -4.65
C ILE A 361 -10.38 -8.07 -5.97
N GLU A 362 -10.37 -9.33 -6.42
CA GLU A 362 -11.02 -9.69 -7.68
C GLU A 362 -12.54 -9.47 -7.67
N ILE A 363 -13.19 -9.69 -6.52
CA ILE A 363 -14.60 -9.31 -6.33
C ILE A 363 -14.75 -7.79 -6.40
N HIS A 364 -13.91 -7.06 -5.68
CA HIS A 364 -13.95 -5.61 -5.60
C HIS A 364 -13.77 -4.96 -6.97
N THR A 365 -12.86 -5.47 -7.80
CA THR A 365 -12.64 -4.99 -9.17
C THR A 365 -13.64 -5.56 -10.18
N GLY A 366 -14.49 -6.50 -9.78
CA GLY A 366 -15.45 -7.16 -10.66
C GLY A 366 -14.84 -8.19 -11.63
N ASN A 367 -13.54 -8.46 -11.52
CA ASN A 367 -12.81 -9.39 -12.40
C ASN A 367 -13.32 -10.83 -12.29
N VAL A 368 -13.89 -11.23 -11.14
CA VAL A 368 -14.49 -12.57 -10.95
C VAL A 368 -15.68 -12.80 -11.89
N PHE A 369 -16.44 -11.76 -12.24
CA PHE A 369 -17.69 -11.92 -12.98
C PHE A 369 -17.48 -11.84 -14.49
N HIS A 370 -17.00 -10.68 -14.97
CA HIS A 370 -16.75 -10.39 -16.38
C HIS A 370 -16.06 -9.03 -16.49
N LYS A 371 -15.25 -8.81 -17.54
CA LYS A 371 -14.56 -7.52 -17.78
C LYS A 371 -15.51 -6.30 -17.85
N GLU A 372 -16.76 -6.51 -18.27
CA GLU A 372 -17.77 -5.45 -18.36
C GLU A 372 -18.52 -5.20 -17.04
N PHE A 373 -18.26 -5.99 -15.99
CA PHE A 373 -18.89 -5.81 -14.68
C PHE A 373 -18.58 -4.44 -14.07
N ARG A 374 -17.47 -3.79 -14.47
CA ARG A 374 -17.15 -2.41 -14.12
C ARG A 374 -18.32 -1.44 -14.33
N TRP A 375 -19.07 -1.58 -15.43
CA TRP A 375 -20.22 -0.71 -15.72
C TRP A 375 -21.39 -0.97 -14.76
N ILE A 376 -21.61 -2.23 -14.39
CA ILE A 376 -22.61 -2.60 -13.38
C ILE A 376 -22.19 -2.02 -12.03
N SER A 377 -20.90 -2.15 -11.68
CA SER A 377 -20.32 -1.55 -10.47
C SER A 377 -20.53 -0.03 -10.44
N ASP A 378 -20.33 0.67 -11.55
CA ASP A 378 -20.55 2.12 -11.63
C ASP A 378 -22.02 2.48 -11.40
N VAL A 379 -22.96 1.75 -12.01
CA VAL A 379 -24.40 1.97 -11.79
C VAL A 379 -24.77 1.77 -10.33
N LEU A 380 -24.29 0.68 -9.70
CA LEU A 380 -24.52 0.42 -8.28
C LEU A 380 -23.90 1.51 -7.39
N THR A 381 -22.73 2.01 -7.76
CA THR A 381 -22.04 3.10 -7.06
C THR A 381 -22.82 4.41 -7.15
N VAL A 382 -23.30 4.78 -8.34
CA VAL A 382 -24.16 5.96 -8.55
C VAL A 382 -25.46 5.84 -7.75
N MET A 383 -26.10 4.66 -7.75
CA MET A 383 -27.28 4.41 -6.91
C MET A 383 -26.94 4.57 -5.41
N GLY A 384 -25.79 4.08 -4.97
CA GLY A 384 -25.26 4.28 -3.63
C GLY A 384 -25.12 5.76 -3.26
N MET A 385 -24.47 6.55 -4.12
CA MET A 385 -24.33 8.00 -3.94
C MET A 385 -25.69 8.70 -3.84
N LEU A 386 -26.64 8.36 -4.71
CA LEU A 386 -28.00 8.91 -4.66
C LEU A 386 -28.69 8.58 -3.33
N MET A 387 -28.55 7.35 -2.82
CA MET A 387 -29.11 6.96 -1.53
C MET A 387 -28.46 7.73 -0.37
N VAL A 388 -27.14 7.91 -0.40
CA VAL A 388 -26.40 8.66 0.63
C VAL A 388 -26.79 10.14 0.65
N VAL A 389 -27.04 10.76 -0.50
CA VAL A 389 -27.47 12.16 -0.58
C VAL A 389 -28.95 12.33 -0.24
N THR A 390 -29.81 11.46 -0.76
CA THR A 390 -31.27 11.58 -0.58
C THR A 390 -31.74 11.09 0.79
N GLY A 391 -31.01 10.17 1.42
CA GLY A 391 -31.31 9.61 2.74
C GLY A 391 -31.47 10.68 3.83
N PRO A 392 -30.49 11.56 4.04
CA PRO A 392 -30.57 12.68 5.00
C PRO A 392 -31.72 13.65 4.70
N ILE A 393 -31.98 13.94 3.41
CA ILE A 393 -33.10 14.81 3.00
C ILE A 393 -34.44 14.19 3.40
N LEU A 394 -34.62 12.90 3.10
CA LEU A 394 -35.82 12.15 3.48
C LEU A 394 -35.94 12.01 5.00
N TRP A 395 -34.82 11.83 5.70
CA TRP A 395 -34.76 11.78 7.15
C TRP A 395 -35.25 13.09 7.77
N TRP A 396 -34.70 14.23 7.34
CA TRP A 396 -35.11 15.56 7.80
C TRP A 396 -36.59 15.81 7.50
N ARG A 397 -37.03 15.59 6.26
CA ARG A 397 -38.43 15.85 5.86
C ARG A 397 -39.45 15.01 6.60
N ARG A 398 -39.07 13.82 7.08
CA ARG A 398 -40.00 12.90 7.75
C ARG A 398 -40.41 13.30 9.16
N LYS A 399 -39.90 14.42 9.73
CA LYS A 399 -40.22 14.92 11.09
C LYS A 399 -40.46 13.75 12.06
N TRP A 400 -39.37 13.12 12.47
CA TRP A 400 -39.37 11.93 13.32
C TRP A 400 -39.89 12.19 14.73
#